data_AF-A0AAE1LPL6-F1
#
_entry.id   AF-A0AAE1LPL6-F1
#
_cell.length_a   1.000
_cell.length_b   1.000
_cell.length_c   1.000
_cell.angle_alpha   90.00
_cell.angle_beta   90.00
_cell.angle_gamma   90.00
#
_symmetry.space_group_name_H-M   'P 1'
#
loop_
_entity.id
_entity.type
_entity.pdbx_description
1 polymer ?
#
loop_
_entity_poly.entity_id
_entity_poly.type
_entity_poly.pdbx_seq_one_letter_code
_entity_poly.pdbx_strand_id
1 'polypeptide(L)'
;MPVQHTYSDKYYDDTYEYRHVILTNPDLAAQIPKTHLMTETEWRNLGVQQSLDWVHYMMHTPEPHVLLFRRRRSDIPVSQASAQPHPQPGGSNKFLTVQ
;
A
#
# COMPACT_ATOMS: atom_id res chain seq x y z
N MET A 1 -11.67 12.91 24.13
CA MET A 1 -11.34 13.84 23.03
C MET A 1 -11.17 13.02 21.77
N PRO A 2 -11.67 13.44 20.59
CA PRO A 2 -11.42 12.71 19.36
C PRO A 2 -9.90 12.65 19.14
N VAL A 3 -9.39 11.49 18.75
CA VAL A 3 -7.97 11.34 18.40
C VAL A 3 -7.74 12.19 17.15
N GLN A 4 -6.89 13.21 17.25
CA GLN A 4 -6.58 14.12 16.15
C GLN A 4 -5.21 13.79 15.57
N HIS A 5 -5.15 13.08 14.46
CA HIS A 5 -3.90 12.89 13.73
C HIS A 5 -3.65 14.05 12.77
N THR A 6 -2.38 14.39 12.54
CA THR A 6 -2.00 15.38 11.52
C THR A 6 -1.65 14.65 10.22
N TYR A 7 -2.22 15.10 9.11
CA TYR A 7 -1.99 14.53 7.78
C TYR A 7 -1.24 15.54 6.91
N SER A 8 -0.16 15.12 6.25
CA SER A 8 0.57 15.99 5.34
C SER A 8 -0.19 16.23 4.03
N ASP A 9 0.23 17.26 3.31
CA ASP A 9 -0.05 17.35 1.88
C ASP A 9 0.52 16.14 1.14
N LYS A 10 -0.10 15.82 0.00
CA LYS A 10 0.33 14.71 -0.83
C LYS A 10 1.47 15.17 -1.73
N TYR A 11 2.45 14.29 -1.91
CA TYR A 11 3.55 14.46 -2.86
C TYR A 11 3.63 13.23 -3.76
N TYR A 12 4.26 13.36 -4.93
CA TYR A 12 4.14 12.39 -6.01
C TYR A 12 5.50 12.14 -6.65
N ASP A 13 5.73 10.90 -7.08
CA ASP A 13 6.71 10.58 -8.11
C ASP A 13 5.98 10.06 -9.36
N ASP A 14 6.71 9.44 -10.30
CA ASP A 14 6.14 8.91 -11.55
C ASP A 14 5.22 7.69 -11.37
N THR A 15 5.18 7.06 -10.20
CA THR A 15 4.47 5.79 -9.96
C THR A 15 3.50 5.85 -8.77
N TYR A 16 3.86 6.58 -7.71
CA TYR A 16 3.20 6.59 -6.42
C TYR A 16 2.83 8.00 -5.97
N GLU A 17 1.75 8.09 -5.22
CA GLU A 17 1.48 9.23 -4.35
C GLU A 17 1.81 8.86 -2.90
N TYR A 18 2.29 9.85 -2.17
CA TYR A 18 2.84 9.71 -0.83
C TYR A 18 2.22 10.73 0.11
N ARG A 19 2.19 10.37 1.40
CA ARG A 19 1.76 11.21 2.51
C ARG A 19 2.39 10.67 3.78
N HIS A 20 2.60 11.54 4.76
CA HIS A 20 2.88 11.11 6.13
C HIS A 20 1.74 11.47 7.07
N VAL A 21 1.56 10.64 8.10
CA VAL A 21 0.61 10.88 9.19
C VAL A 21 1.39 10.94 10.49
N ILE A 22 1.15 11.98 11.28
CA ILE A 22 1.78 12.17 12.57
C ILE A 22 0.76 11.78 13.65
N LEU A 23 1.10 10.77 14.45
CA LEU A 23 0.32 10.44 15.64
C LEU A 23 0.61 11.46 16.74
N THR A 24 -0.39 12.25 17.10
CA THR A 24 -0.29 13.25 18.17
C THR A 24 -0.45 12.65 19.56
N ASN A 25 -1.04 11.46 19.66
CA ASN A 25 -1.23 10.76 20.92
C ASN A 25 -0.03 9.83 21.20
N PRO A 26 0.76 10.08 22.26
CA PRO A 26 1.93 9.27 22.60
C PRO A 26 1.57 7.82 22.95
N ASP A 27 0.40 7.55 23.56
CA ASP A 27 -0.04 6.20 23.89
C ASP A 27 -0.32 5.35 22.64
N LEU A 28 -0.73 5.98 21.54
CA LEU A 28 -0.90 5.32 20.25
C LEU A 28 0.44 5.13 19.55
N ALA A 29 1.33 6.12 19.64
CA ALA A 29 2.69 6.00 19.11
C ALA A 29 3.47 4.86 19.77
N ALA A 30 3.24 4.58 21.05
CA ALA A 30 3.84 3.45 21.76
C ALA A 30 3.38 2.07 21.24
N GLN A 31 2.23 1.99 20.58
CA GLN A 31 1.69 0.75 20.01
C GLN A 31 2.24 0.45 18.61
N ILE A 32 3.03 1.35 18.02
CA ILE A 32 3.61 1.15 16.69
C ILE A 32 4.64 0.01 16.75
N PRO A 33 4.50 -1.02 15.90
CA PRO A 33 5.43 -2.14 15.88
C PRO A 33 6.81 -1.69 15.40
N LYS A 34 7.86 -2.17 16.10
CA LYS A 34 9.26 -1.92 15.74
C LYS A 34 9.85 -2.99 14.82
N THR A 35 9.12 -4.09 14.61
CA THR A 35 9.61 -5.30 13.95
C THR A 35 9.13 -5.45 12.52
N HIS A 36 8.05 -4.76 12.14
CA HIS A 36 7.41 -4.91 10.83
C HIS A 36 6.62 -3.68 10.43
N LEU A 37 6.29 -3.59 9.14
CA LEU A 37 5.39 -2.58 8.61
C LEU A 37 3.94 -2.95 8.90
N MET A 38 3.18 -2.00 9.45
CA MET A 38 1.75 -2.17 9.69
C MET A 38 0.92 -2.43 8.42
N THR A 39 0.03 -3.41 8.51
CA THR A 39 -1.06 -3.67 7.56
C THR A 39 -2.15 -2.61 7.63
N GLU A 40 -3.07 -2.60 6.66
CA GLU A 40 -4.24 -1.70 6.66
C GLU A 40 -5.05 -1.78 7.95
N THR A 41 -5.31 -2.99 8.44
CA THR A 41 -6.04 -3.18 9.69
C THR A 41 -5.30 -2.60 10.88
N GLU A 42 -3.98 -2.78 10.96
CA GLU A 42 -3.20 -2.31 12.10
C GLU A 42 -3.14 -0.78 12.19
N TRP A 43 -2.87 -0.08 11.10
CA TRP A 43 -2.84 1.39 11.15
C TRP A 43 -4.25 1.98 11.32
N ARG A 44 -5.30 1.33 10.83
CA ARG A 44 -6.70 1.74 11.10
C ARG A 44 -7.05 1.57 12.59
N ASN A 45 -6.55 0.53 13.24
CA ASN A 45 -6.75 0.32 14.69
C ASN A 45 -6.06 1.40 15.54
N LEU A 46 -5.00 2.03 15.04
CA LEU A 46 -4.37 3.21 15.67
C LEU A 46 -5.17 4.51 15.44
N GLY A 47 -6.32 4.45 14.77
CA GLY A 47 -7.17 5.62 14.51
C GLY A 47 -6.81 6.40 13.24
N VAL A 48 -5.82 5.94 12.45
CA VAL A 48 -5.50 6.58 11.17
C VAL A 48 -6.64 6.35 10.19
N GLN A 49 -7.14 7.43 9.60
CA GLN A 49 -8.25 7.43 8.65
C GLN A 49 -7.80 8.01 7.32
N GLN A 50 -7.79 7.16 6.30
CA GLN A 50 -7.54 7.54 4.91
C GLN A 50 -8.33 6.61 3.97
N SER A 51 -8.34 6.97 2.69
CA SER A 51 -8.93 6.16 1.61
C SER A 51 -8.26 4.78 1.50
N LEU A 52 -8.79 3.94 0.61
CA LEU A 52 -8.22 2.60 0.35
C LEU A 52 -6.85 2.68 -0.34
N ASP A 53 -6.16 1.54 -0.34
CA ASP A 53 -4.89 1.24 -1.03
C ASP A 53 -3.64 1.97 -0.51
N TRP A 54 -3.73 2.67 0.61
CA TRP A 54 -2.54 3.22 1.27
C TRP A 54 -1.76 2.15 2.00
N VAL A 55 -0.47 2.05 1.68
CA VAL A 55 0.46 1.09 2.24
C VAL A 55 1.50 1.83 3.09
N HIS A 56 1.65 1.42 4.35
CA HIS A 56 2.76 1.84 5.19
C HIS A 56 4.05 1.18 4.65
N TYR A 57 4.91 1.96 4.00
CA TYR A 57 5.98 1.40 3.18
C TYR A 57 7.37 1.49 3.81
N MET A 58 7.53 2.28 4.86
CA MET A 58 8.81 2.50 5.52
C MET A 58 8.58 2.88 6.99
N MET A 59 9.39 2.29 7.89
CA MET A 59 9.44 2.69 9.30
C MET A 59 10.44 3.83 9.46
N HIS A 60 10.05 4.89 10.16
CA HIS A 60 10.93 6.00 10.51
C HIS A 60 11.43 5.86 11.95
N THR A 61 12.57 5.19 12.15
CA THR A 61 13.11 4.87 13.48
C THR A 61 13.37 6.10 14.37
N PRO A 62 13.92 7.22 13.87
CA PRO A 62 14.15 8.41 14.69
C PRO A 62 12.86 9.01 15.26
N GLU A 63 11.77 9.02 14.48
CA GLU A 63 10.48 9.59 14.90
C GLU A 63 9.36 8.57 14.60
N PRO A 64 9.16 7.55 15.47
CA PRO A 64 8.26 6.43 15.18
C PRO A 64 6.79 6.87 15.05
N HIS A 65 6.43 8.01 15.64
CA HIS A 65 5.11 8.60 15.55
C HIS A 65 4.80 9.20 14.16
N VAL A 66 5.77 9.25 13.25
CA VAL A 66 5.61 9.64 11.86
C VAL A 66 5.46 8.38 10.99
N LEU A 67 4.25 8.17 10.48
CA LEU A 67 3.90 7.04 9.63
C LEU A 67 3.99 7.43 8.15
N LEU A 68 4.75 6.67 7.37
CA LEU A 68 5.00 6.95 5.95
C LEU A 68 4.14 6.06 5.06
N PHE A 69 3.24 6.66 4.29
CA PHE A 69 2.33 5.95 3.40
C PHE A 69 2.60 6.24 1.94
N ARG A 70 2.36 5.24 1.10
CA ARG A 70 2.29 5.38 -0.37
C ARG A 70 1.10 4.62 -0.93
N ARG A 71 0.54 5.06 -2.05
CA ARG A 71 -0.38 4.27 -2.87
C ARG A 71 -0.09 4.50 -4.35
N ARG A 72 -0.47 3.55 -5.21
CA ARG A 72 -0.30 3.74 -6.67
C ARG A 72 -1.14 4.92 -7.14
N ARG A 73 -0.56 5.68 -8.06
CA ARG A 73 -1.26 6.76 -8.75
C ARG A 73 -2.41 6.20 -9.56
N SER A 74 -3.62 6.72 -9.32
CA SER A 74 -4.81 6.38 -10.10
C SER A 74 -4.90 7.15 -11.42
N ASP A 75 -4.14 8.24 -11.54
CA ASP A 75 -4.15 9.15 -12.68
C ASP A 75 -3.19 8.74 -13.82
N ILE A 76 -2.33 7.75 -13.59
CA ILE A 76 -1.42 7.22 -14.60
C ILE A 76 -1.95 5.86 -15.09
N PRO A 77 -2.16 5.67 -16.41
CA PRO A 77 -2.51 4.37 -16.95
C PRO A 77 -1.40 3.38 -16.59
N VAL A 78 -1.72 2.34 -15.81
CA VAL A 78 -0.81 1.21 -15.63
C VAL A 78 -0.65 0.58 -17.00
N SER A 79 0.47 0.88 -17.68
CA SER A 79 0.82 0.16 -18.89
C SER A 79 0.88 -1.32 -18.54
N GLN A 80 -0.12 -2.09 -18.99
CA GLN A 80 -0.20 -3.54 -18.82
C GLN A 80 0.90 -4.21 -19.64
N ALA A 81 2.17 -4.02 -19.26
CA ALA A 81 3.33 -4.66 -19.86
C ALA A 81 4.05 -5.49 -18.79
N SER A 82 3.40 -6.58 -18.36
CA SER A 82 4.02 -7.77 -17.72
C SER A 82 2.99 -8.69 -17.01
N ALA A 83 1.80 -8.85 -17.56
CA ALA A 83 1.05 -10.08 -17.34
C ALA A 83 1.28 -10.98 -18.56
N GLN A 84 2.48 -11.59 -18.65
CA GLN A 84 2.68 -12.69 -19.58
C GLN A 84 1.74 -13.83 -19.13
N PRO A 85 0.76 -14.27 -19.92
CA PRO A 85 0.09 -15.53 -19.64
C PRO A 85 1.15 -16.64 -19.75
N HIS A 86 1.35 -17.36 -18.63
CA HIS A 86 2.15 -18.57 -18.57
C HIS A 86 1.65 -19.56 -19.65
N PRO A 87 2.48 -20.09 -20.55
CA PRO A 87 2.04 -21.17 -21.43
C PRO A 87 1.95 -22.46 -20.60
N GLN A 88 0.74 -23.02 -20.43
CA GLN A 88 0.59 -24.39 -19.95
C GLN A 88 1.06 -25.37 -21.04
N PRO A 89 1.98 -26.30 -20.74
CA PRO A 89 2.26 -27.39 -21.67
C PRO A 89 1.29 -28.54 -21.40
N GLY A 90 0.65 -29.05 -22.44
CA GLY A 90 0.07 -30.40 -22.42
C GLY A 90 -1.42 -30.46 -22.68
N GLY A 91 -1.77 -30.74 -23.93
CA GLY A 91 -3.10 -31.13 -24.36
C GLY A 91 -3.03 -31.81 -25.72
N SER A 92 -2.48 -33.01 -25.77
CA SER A 92 -2.66 -33.90 -26.91
C SER A 92 -4.15 -34.10 -27.16
N ASN A 93 -4.62 -33.73 -28.34
CA ASN A 93 -5.58 -34.58 -29.04
C ASN A 93 -5.45 -34.42 -30.54
N LYS A 94 -4.97 -35.51 -31.15
CA LYS A 94 -5.23 -35.85 -32.54
C LYS A 94 -6.74 -35.92 -32.72
N PHE A 95 -7.31 -35.30 -33.75
CA PHE A 95 -8.25 -35.96 -34.65
C PHE A 95 -8.42 -35.15 -35.94
N LEU A 96 -8.18 -35.87 -37.02
CA LEU A 96 -8.39 -35.58 -38.43
C LEU A 96 -9.89 -35.35 -38.71
N THR A 97 -10.26 -34.35 -39.51
CA THR A 97 -10.91 -34.58 -40.81
C THR A 97 -11.17 -33.28 -41.58
N VAL A 98 -10.89 -33.37 -42.86
CA VAL A 98 -11.13 -32.44 -43.97
C VAL A 98 -12.60 -32.45 -44.36
N GLN A 99 -13.19 -31.28 -44.67
CA GLN A 99 -14.06 -31.04 -45.83
C GLN A 99 -13.98 -29.56 -46.21
#